data_AF-A0A520YHE8-F1
#
_entry.id   AF-A0A520YHE8-F1
#
_cell.length_a   1.000
_cell.length_b   1.000
_cell.length_c   1.000
_cell.angle_alpha   90.00
_cell.angle_beta   90.00
_cell.angle_gamma   90.00
#
_symmetry.space_group_name_H-M   'P 1'
#
loop_
_entity.id
_entity.type
_entity.pdbx_description
1 polymer ?
#
loop_
_entity_poly.entity_id
_entity_poly.type
_entity_poly.pdbx_seq_one_letter_code
_entity_poly.pdbx_strand_id
1 'polypeptide(L)'
;MKRLATLVFVFATALGGAACVGSLSDPDAFIDGGTITKDAQTVFDESCATAGCHDDVTSAANLNLKSPGVESRVVNVNATGVGCEARILVVAGDPSGSYLLDKILGTIGVCGSRMPLLSILPESDVEVIRDWIIELGGSSQGILDGG
;
A
#
# COMPACT_ATOMS: atom_id res chain seq x y z
N MET A 1 51.65 -54.83 42.37
CA MET A 1 52.47 -53.81 41.69
C MET A 1 51.63 -52.55 41.52
N LYS A 2 51.93 -51.48 42.26
CA LYS A 2 51.24 -50.17 42.17
C LYS A 2 52.27 -49.16 41.67
N ARG A 3 52.05 -48.56 40.51
CA ARG A 3 52.84 -47.42 40.03
C ARG A 3 51.95 -46.18 40.01
N LEU A 4 52.26 -45.25 40.91
CA LEU A 4 51.87 -43.85 40.86
C LEU A 4 52.50 -43.22 39.61
N ALA A 5 51.74 -42.40 38.88
CA ALA A 5 52.29 -41.38 38.00
C ALA A 5 51.36 -40.16 38.02
N THR A 6 51.99 -39.01 38.18
CA THR A 6 51.43 -37.70 38.53
C THR A 6 51.45 -36.78 37.31
N LEU A 7 50.60 -35.74 37.33
CA LEU A 7 50.63 -34.47 36.56
C LEU A 7 50.12 -34.46 35.11
N VAL A 8 49.15 -33.59 34.82
CA VAL A 8 49.34 -32.26 34.16
C VAL A 8 48.00 -31.52 34.16
N PHE A 9 48.04 -30.23 34.52
CA PHE A 9 46.94 -29.25 34.49
C PHE A 9 46.47 -28.97 33.05
N VAL A 10 45.16 -28.92 32.82
CA VAL A 10 44.58 -28.12 31.73
C VAL A 10 43.46 -27.26 32.30
N PHE A 11 43.76 -25.96 32.45
CA PHE A 11 42.78 -24.91 32.61
C PHE A 11 41.97 -24.82 31.31
N ALA A 12 40.74 -25.32 31.31
CA ALA A 12 39.79 -25.03 30.25
C ALA A 12 38.91 -23.86 30.70
N THR A 13 39.40 -22.64 30.47
CA THR A 13 38.55 -21.44 30.48
C THR A 13 37.54 -21.55 29.35
N ALA A 14 36.36 -22.09 29.65
CA ALA A 14 35.22 -22.01 28.75
C ALA A 14 34.72 -20.57 28.77
N LEU A 15 35.09 -19.84 27.73
CA LEU A 15 34.61 -18.51 27.41
C LEU A 15 33.09 -18.61 27.18
N GLY A 16 32.32 -18.26 28.21
CA GLY A 16 30.86 -18.20 28.14
C GLY A 16 30.45 -17.09 27.18
N GLY A 17 30.22 -17.45 25.92
CA GLY A 17 29.53 -16.59 24.97
C GLY A 17 28.13 -16.32 25.49
N ALA A 18 27.88 -15.11 25.97
CA ALA A 18 26.54 -14.58 26.15
C ALA A 18 25.90 -14.46 24.76
N ALA A 19 25.31 -15.55 24.28
CA ALA A 19 24.30 -15.45 23.25
C ALA A 19 23.11 -14.73 23.89
N CYS A 20 22.94 -13.47 23.56
CA CYS A 20 21.71 -12.74 23.83
C CYS A 20 20.57 -13.48 23.11
N VAL A 21 19.87 -14.37 23.83
CA VAL A 21 18.59 -14.87 23.41
C VAL A 21 17.64 -13.68 23.53
N GLY A 22 17.42 -12.99 22.41
CA GLY A 22 16.35 -12.01 22.31
C GLY A 22 15.05 -12.79 22.43
N SER A 23 14.35 -12.64 23.56
CA SER A 23 12.98 -13.12 23.66
C SER A 23 12.14 -12.29 22.70
N LEU A 24 11.61 -12.92 21.66
CA LEU A 24 10.58 -12.31 20.83
C LEU A 24 9.36 -12.14 21.74
N SER A 25 9.00 -10.89 22.06
CA SER A 25 7.83 -10.56 22.85
C SER A 25 6.52 -10.86 22.11
N ASP A 26 6.61 -11.05 20.79
CA ASP A 26 5.51 -11.43 19.93
C ASP A 26 6.03 -12.29 18.76
N PRO A 27 6.01 -13.63 18.88
CA PRO A 27 6.33 -14.52 17.78
C PRO A 27 5.26 -14.54 16.68
N ASP A 28 4.02 -14.11 16.97
CA ASP A 28 2.92 -14.11 15.99
C ASP A 28 3.09 -12.98 14.95
N ALA A 29 3.76 -11.88 15.32
CA ALA A 29 4.17 -10.82 14.39
C ALA A 29 5.08 -11.30 13.24
N PHE A 30 5.69 -12.49 13.37
CA PHE A 30 6.59 -13.06 12.37
C PHE A 30 6.02 -14.30 11.65
N ILE A 31 4.86 -14.81 12.06
CA ILE A 31 4.26 -16.03 11.50
C ILE A 31 3.60 -15.79 10.13
N ASP A 32 3.22 -14.55 9.80
CA ASP A 32 2.65 -14.19 8.49
C ASP A 32 3.72 -13.92 7.41
N GLY A 33 5.00 -14.09 7.71
CA GLY A 33 6.04 -13.83 6.71
C GLY A 33 5.98 -12.41 6.14
N GLY A 34 5.66 -11.41 6.98
CA GLY A 34 5.73 -10.00 6.63
C GLY A 34 5.10 -9.65 5.28
N THR A 35 3.80 -9.91 5.10
CA THR A 35 3.08 -9.40 3.94
C THR A 35 3.14 -7.87 3.99
N ILE A 36 3.90 -7.24 3.10
CA ILE A 36 3.83 -5.78 2.92
C ILE A 36 2.44 -5.51 2.33
N THR A 37 1.51 -5.07 3.16
CA THR A 37 0.21 -4.58 2.72
C THR A 37 0.44 -3.33 1.88
N LYS A 38 0.09 -3.39 0.60
CA LYS A 38 0.14 -2.20 -0.27
C LYS A 38 -0.87 -1.18 0.24
N ASP A 39 -0.46 0.08 0.25
CA ASP A 39 -1.40 1.20 0.35
C ASP A 39 -1.85 1.65 -1.05
N ALA A 40 -2.82 2.56 -1.10
CA ALA A 40 -3.33 3.07 -2.37
C ALA A 40 -2.26 3.76 -3.22
N GLN A 41 -1.31 4.48 -2.61
CA GLN A 41 -0.23 5.12 -3.35
C GLN A 41 0.67 4.10 -4.02
N THR A 42 1.00 2.99 -3.34
CA THR A 42 1.77 1.87 -3.91
C THR A 42 1.03 1.27 -5.11
N VAL A 43 -0.28 1.07 -5.00
CA VAL A 43 -1.10 0.58 -6.12
C VAL A 43 -1.09 1.56 -7.28
N PHE A 44 -1.22 2.87 -7.03
CA PHE A 44 -1.14 3.89 -8.06
C PHE A 44 0.22 3.90 -8.76
N ASP A 45 1.32 3.87 -8.01
CA ASP A 45 2.68 3.90 -8.55
C ASP A 45 2.97 2.70 -9.45
N GLU A 46 2.57 1.50 -9.02
CA GLU A 46 2.85 0.26 -9.75
C GLU A 46 1.97 0.07 -10.99
N SER A 47 0.71 0.55 -10.96
CA SER A 47 -0.29 0.19 -11.95
C SER A 47 -0.84 1.34 -12.78
N CYS A 48 -0.71 2.59 -12.33
CA CYS A 48 -1.38 3.75 -12.93
C CYS A 48 -0.39 4.88 -13.30
N ALA A 49 0.48 5.24 -12.37
CA ALA A 49 1.50 6.30 -12.46
C ALA A 49 2.80 5.83 -13.13
N THR A 50 2.67 4.98 -14.14
CA THR A 50 3.78 4.50 -14.94
C THR A 50 4.16 5.51 -16.03
N ALA A 51 5.40 5.41 -16.53
CA ALA A 51 5.93 6.32 -17.54
C ALA A 51 5.00 6.43 -18.75
N GLY A 52 4.49 7.63 -19.02
CA GLY A 52 3.60 7.89 -20.14
C GLY A 52 2.10 7.75 -19.86
N CYS A 53 1.70 7.38 -18.64
CA CYS A 53 0.29 7.18 -18.26
C CYS A 53 -0.22 8.30 -17.33
N HIS A 54 0.00 8.20 -16.02
CA HIS A 54 -0.49 9.17 -15.03
C HIS A 54 0.62 9.59 -14.05
N ASP A 55 1.84 9.70 -14.54
CA ASP A 55 2.98 10.09 -13.72
C ASP A 55 3.07 11.63 -13.54
N ASP A 56 4.17 12.08 -12.95
CA ASP A 56 4.47 13.48 -12.65
C ASP A 56 4.97 14.28 -13.87
N VAL A 57 5.24 13.63 -15.00
CA VAL A 57 5.79 14.24 -16.22
C VAL A 57 4.77 14.17 -17.37
N THR A 58 4.31 12.97 -17.66
CA THR A 58 3.24 12.61 -18.57
C THR A 58 1.97 12.31 -17.77
N SER A 59 1.24 13.37 -17.44
CA SER A 59 -0.07 13.28 -16.80
C SER A 59 -1.17 13.15 -17.86
N ALA A 60 -1.50 11.93 -18.32
CA ALA A 60 -2.61 11.74 -19.24
C ALA A 60 -3.90 12.32 -18.66
N ALA A 61 -4.68 12.98 -19.51
CA ALA A 61 -5.85 13.76 -19.10
C ALA A 61 -5.57 14.82 -18.00
N ASN A 62 -4.31 15.28 -17.92
CA ASN A 62 -3.80 16.18 -16.87
C ASN A 62 -3.93 15.64 -15.45
N LEU A 63 -3.95 14.31 -15.28
CA LEU A 63 -4.04 13.66 -13.97
C LEU A 63 -2.69 13.05 -13.57
N ASN A 64 -2.14 13.54 -12.46
CA ASN A 64 -0.93 13.03 -11.81
C ASN A 64 -1.32 12.22 -10.57
N LEU A 65 -1.04 10.91 -10.61
CA LEU A 65 -1.28 9.97 -9.51
C LEU A 65 0.00 9.60 -8.73
N LYS A 66 1.16 10.07 -9.19
CA LYS A 66 2.47 9.71 -8.63
C LYS A 66 2.93 10.58 -7.49
N SER A 67 2.68 11.88 -7.59
CA SER A 67 3.17 12.82 -6.59
C SER A 67 2.45 12.60 -5.25
N PRO A 68 3.06 12.95 -4.10
CA PRO A 68 2.38 12.89 -2.81
C PRO A 68 1.06 13.70 -2.78
N GLY A 69 0.15 13.32 -1.88
CA GLY A 69 -1.14 14.00 -1.69
C GLY A 69 -2.10 13.85 -2.87
N VAL A 70 -2.22 12.64 -3.41
CA VAL A 70 -3.07 12.31 -4.57
C VAL A 70 -4.53 12.70 -4.35
N GLU A 71 -5.00 12.66 -3.10
CA GLU A 71 -6.34 13.02 -2.66
C GLU A 71 -6.76 14.40 -3.19
N SER A 72 -5.85 15.38 -3.11
CA SER A 72 -6.08 16.77 -3.54
C SER A 72 -6.40 16.91 -5.04
N ARG A 73 -6.07 15.88 -5.84
CA ARG A 73 -6.23 15.86 -7.30
C ARG A 73 -7.38 14.96 -7.76
N VAL A 74 -7.95 14.15 -6.88
CA VAL A 74 -8.97 13.15 -7.26
C VAL A 74 -10.26 13.28 -6.45
N VAL A 75 -10.20 13.72 -5.19
CA VAL A 75 -11.39 13.83 -4.34
C VAL A 75 -12.23 15.04 -4.76
N ASN A 76 -13.49 14.80 -5.11
CA ASN A 76 -14.43 15.83 -5.59
C ASN A 76 -13.93 16.59 -6.84
N VAL A 77 -13.03 15.98 -7.62
CA VAL A 77 -12.53 16.51 -8.88
C VAL A 77 -13.29 15.85 -10.03
N ASN A 78 -13.77 16.65 -10.98
CA ASN A 78 -14.43 16.14 -12.17
C ASN A 78 -13.46 15.33 -13.03
N ALA A 79 -13.94 14.23 -13.60
CA ALA A 79 -13.19 13.47 -14.59
C ALA A 79 -13.02 14.28 -15.89
N THR A 80 -11.84 14.16 -16.48
CA THR A 80 -11.52 14.80 -17.76
C THR A 80 -11.74 13.82 -18.91
N GLY A 81 -12.32 14.30 -20.00
CA GLY A 81 -12.54 13.54 -21.23
C GLY A 81 -13.93 13.80 -21.78
N VAL A 82 -14.07 13.70 -23.10
CA VAL A 82 -15.34 13.99 -23.78
C VAL A 82 -16.45 13.08 -23.23
N GLY A 83 -17.47 13.69 -22.63
CA GLY A 83 -18.63 12.97 -22.06
C GLY A 83 -18.44 12.48 -20.63
N CYS A 84 -17.35 12.87 -19.97
CA CYS A 84 -17.01 12.49 -18.60
C CYS A 84 -17.14 13.61 -17.57
N GLU A 85 -17.43 14.83 -18.02
CA GLU A 85 -17.34 16.06 -17.21
C GLU A 85 -18.33 16.09 -16.04
N ALA A 86 -19.37 15.25 -16.08
CA ALA A 86 -20.36 15.10 -15.01
C ALA A 86 -19.99 14.03 -13.97
N ARG A 87 -18.87 13.33 -14.13
CA ARG A 87 -18.43 12.25 -13.23
C ARG A 87 -17.37 12.77 -12.27
N ILE A 88 -17.44 12.36 -11.01
CA ILE A 88 -16.43 12.67 -9.99
C ILE A 88 -15.42 11.53 -9.91
N LEU A 89 -14.12 11.85 -9.97
CA LEU A 89 -13.04 10.85 -9.92
C LEU A 89 -13.12 10.00 -8.64
N VAL A 90 -13.11 10.64 -7.48
CA VAL A 90 -13.28 9.99 -6.18
C VAL A 90 -14.30 10.75 -5.34
N VAL A 91 -15.32 10.04 -4.86
CA VAL A 91 -16.27 10.51 -3.86
C VAL A 91 -15.86 9.89 -2.52
N ALA A 92 -15.36 10.72 -1.61
CA ALA A 92 -14.88 10.25 -0.31
C ALA A 92 -15.98 9.49 0.45
N GLY A 93 -15.67 8.28 0.91
CA GLY A 93 -16.62 7.40 1.60
C GLY A 93 -17.57 6.63 0.68
N ASP A 94 -17.56 6.88 -0.64
CA ASP A 94 -18.44 6.21 -1.59
C ASP A 94 -17.66 5.60 -2.77
N PRO A 95 -17.19 4.34 -2.62
CA PRO A 95 -16.56 3.60 -3.71
C PRO A 95 -17.47 3.44 -4.93
N SER A 96 -18.78 3.24 -4.72
CA SER A 96 -19.73 2.97 -5.81
C SER A 96 -20.03 4.19 -6.67
N GLY A 97 -20.00 5.39 -6.08
CA GLY A 97 -20.12 6.67 -6.77
C GLY A 97 -18.80 7.20 -7.35
N SER A 98 -17.68 6.53 -7.09
CA SER A 98 -16.35 6.96 -7.52
C SER A 98 -16.01 6.46 -8.92
N TYR A 99 -15.84 7.38 -9.86
CA TYR A 99 -15.52 7.04 -11.25
C TYR A 99 -14.15 6.35 -11.42
N LEU A 100 -13.23 6.52 -10.47
CA LEU A 100 -11.97 5.79 -10.44
C LEU A 100 -12.19 4.27 -10.48
N LEU A 101 -13.15 3.74 -9.71
CA LEU A 101 -13.44 2.30 -9.71
C LEU A 101 -14.16 1.86 -11.00
N ASP A 102 -15.03 2.71 -11.57
CA ASP A 102 -15.60 2.46 -12.91
C ASP A 102 -14.49 2.27 -13.96
N LYS A 103 -13.47 3.14 -13.95
CA LYS A 103 -12.32 3.06 -14.84
C LYS A 103 -11.52 1.78 -14.63
N ILE A 104 -11.32 1.38 -13.38
CA ILE A 104 -10.58 0.17 -12.98
C ILE A 104 -11.31 -1.11 -13.44
N LEU A 105 -12.60 -1.19 -13.14
CA LEU A 105 -13.44 -2.36 -13.42
C LEU A 105 -13.89 -2.42 -14.88
N GLY A 106 -13.79 -1.31 -15.61
CA GLY A 106 -14.21 -1.23 -17.02
C GLY A 106 -15.72 -1.33 -17.17
N THR A 107 -16.46 -0.63 -16.29
CA THR A 107 -17.92 -0.63 -16.32
C THR A 107 -18.45 -0.07 -17.64
N ILE A 108 -19.65 -0.48 -18.03
CA ILE A 108 -20.27 -0.01 -19.28
C ILE A 108 -20.41 1.51 -19.23
N GLY A 109 -19.92 2.18 -20.27
CA GLY A 109 -20.06 3.64 -20.42
C GLY A 109 -18.92 4.45 -19.81
N VAL A 110 -17.81 3.84 -19.41
CA VAL A 110 -16.56 4.59 -19.16
C VAL A 110 -16.15 5.37 -20.42
N CYS A 111 -15.72 6.62 -20.25
CA CYS A 111 -15.13 7.38 -21.36
C CYS A 111 -13.73 6.86 -21.66
N GLY A 112 -13.43 6.67 -22.95
CA GLY A 112 -12.20 6.01 -23.39
C GLY A 112 -12.18 4.53 -23.01
N SER A 113 -11.02 4.01 -22.64
CA SER A 113 -10.82 2.59 -22.32
C SER A 113 -10.68 2.34 -20.82
N ARG A 114 -10.93 1.11 -20.36
CA ARG A 114 -10.59 0.65 -18.99
C ARG A 114 -9.12 0.97 -18.68
N MET A 115 -8.87 1.42 -17.45
CA MET A 115 -7.52 1.60 -16.91
C MET A 115 -7.28 0.59 -15.78
N PRO A 116 -6.05 0.10 -15.55
CA PRO A 116 -4.88 0.26 -16.40
C PRO A 116 -5.09 -0.35 -17.81
N LEU A 117 -4.48 0.24 -18.84
CA LEU A 117 -4.64 -0.23 -20.23
C LEU A 117 -3.96 -1.58 -20.47
N LEU A 118 -2.75 -1.73 -19.93
CA LEU A 118 -1.84 -2.83 -20.27
C LEU A 118 -1.95 -4.03 -19.32
N SER A 119 -2.69 -3.89 -18.22
CA SER A 119 -2.87 -4.92 -17.22
C SER A 119 -4.27 -4.87 -16.62
N ILE A 120 -4.70 -5.99 -16.04
CA ILE A 120 -5.86 -6.03 -15.15
C ILE A 120 -5.32 -5.88 -13.74
N LEU A 121 -5.90 -4.97 -12.97
CA LEU A 121 -5.53 -4.80 -11.57
C LEU A 121 -6.00 -6.04 -10.78
N PRO A 122 -5.14 -6.70 -9.98
CA PRO A 122 -5.54 -7.82 -9.15
C PRO A 122 -6.67 -7.42 -8.19
N GLU A 123 -7.58 -8.35 -7.88
CA GLU A 123 -8.71 -8.07 -6.98
C GLU A 123 -8.25 -7.55 -5.61
N SER A 124 -7.13 -8.06 -5.09
CA SER A 124 -6.53 -7.56 -3.84
C SER A 124 -6.18 -6.08 -3.91
N ASP A 125 -5.64 -5.61 -5.05
CA ASP A 125 -5.24 -4.22 -5.25
C ASP A 125 -6.47 -3.34 -5.54
N VAL A 126 -7.54 -3.90 -6.14
CA VAL A 126 -8.85 -3.24 -6.24
C VAL A 126 -9.44 -2.99 -4.86
N GLU A 127 -9.39 -3.98 -3.96
CA GLU A 127 -9.86 -3.83 -2.58
C GLU A 127 -9.05 -2.79 -1.80
N VAL A 128 -7.73 -2.72 -1.98
CA VAL A 128 -6.91 -1.62 -1.40
C VAL A 128 -7.42 -0.24 -1.85
N ILE A 129 -7.77 -0.06 -3.12
CA ILE A 129 -8.33 1.21 -3.61
C ILE A 129 -9.74 1.46 -3.06
N ARG A 130 -10.57 0.42 -2.96
CA ARG A 130 -11.92 0.51 -2.38
C ARG A 130 -11.86 0.96 -0.92
N ASP A 131 -11.01 0.32 -0.12
CA ASP A 131 -10.85 0.63 1.30
C ASP A 131 -10.30 2.04 1.50
N TRP A 132 -9.30 2.44 0.71
CA TRP A 132 -8.80 3.81 0.73
C TRP A 132 -9.92 4.85 0.44
N ILE A 133 -10.80 4.60 -0.53
CA ILE A 133 -11.95 5.50 -0.78
C ILE A 133 -12.89 5.57 0.44
N ILE A 134 -13.15 4.44 1.11
CA ILE A 134 -13.99 4.39 2.32
C ILE A 134 -13.36 5.24 3.43
N GLU A 135 -12.06 5.06 3.69
CA GLU A 135 -11.31 5.74 4.75
C GLU A 135 -11.26 7.27 4.57
N LEU A 136 -11.25 7.76 3.33
CA LEU A 136 -11.34 9.19 3.04
C LEU A 136 -12.61 9.83 3.60
N GLY A 137 -13.72 9.08 3.68
CA GLY A 137 -14.97 9.56 4.27
C GLY A 137 -14.86 9.76 5.78
N GLY A 138 -14.20 8.84 6.49
CA GLY A 138 -14.01 8.88 7.95
C GLY A 138 -12.99 9.92 8.42
N SER A 139 -12.02 10.24 7.57
CA SER A 139 -10.94 11.20 7.88
C SER A 139 -11.44 12.65 7.98
N SER A 140 -12.62 12.94 7.41
CA SER A 140 -13.26 14.26 7.47
C SER A 140 -14.04 14.55 8.76
N GLN A 141 -14.24 13.54 9.62
CA GLN A 141 -15.05 13.67 10.85
C GLN A 141 -14.21 13.86 12.14
N GLY A 142 -12.88 13.85 12.04
CA GLY A 142 -11.95 13.84 13.19
C GLY A 142 -11.53 15.21 13.76
N ILE A 143 -12.13 16.32 13.34
CA ILE A 143 -11.87 17.66 13.93
C ILE A 143 -13.18 18.19 14.51
N LEU A 144 -13.61 17.63 15.65
CA LEU A 144 -14.61 18.20 16.53
C LEU A 144 -14.26 17.85 17.99
N ASP A 145 -13.08 18.27 18.44
CA ASP A 145 -12.74 18.24 19.87
C ASP A 145 -13.19 19.53 20.56
N GLY A 146 -14.25 19.40 21.36
CA GLY A 146 -14.37 19.98 22.70
C GLY A 146 -14.42 21.50 22.87
N GLY A 147 -15.64 22.01 23.16
CA GLY A 147 -15.89 23.28 23.84
C GLY A 147 -17.19 23.21 24.63
#